data_AF-A0A6G2D9N3-F1
#
_entry.id   AF-A0A6G2D9N3-F1
#
_cell.length_a   1.000
_cell.length_b   1.000
_cell.length_c   1.000
_cell.angle_alpha   90.00
_cell.angle_beta   90.00
_cell.angle_gamma   90.00
#
_symmetry.space_group_name_H-M   'P 1'
#
loop_
_entity.id
_entity.type
_entity.pdbx_description
1 polymer ?
#
loop_
_entity_poly.entity_id
_entity_poly.type
_entity_poly.pdbx_seq_one_letter_code
_entity_poly.pdbx_strand_id
1 'polypeptide(L)'
;HQKDQDFLERFMPSVALFEQASKVIWEDYFPLLRYQILSNPDLTTIYQVNQEMAVRIKEAIKTAQSVEELVELVTTKRYTKARVRRLLTYILVQARENVLPEAIHVLGFTEKGRQHLKSLKGQVNLVSRIGKEPWDAMTQKADQIYQLGKPSIAEQNFGRVPIRIETN
;
A
#
# COMPACT_ATOMS: atom_id res chain seq x y z
N HIS A 1 12.12 -15.95 11.08
CA HIS A 1 13.04 -16.12 9.94
C HIS A 1 13.68 -14.83 9.43
N GLN A 2 13.11 -13.62 9.62
CA GLN A 2 13.78 -12.38 9.17
C GLN A 2 15.11 -12.04 9.86
N LYS A 3 15.45 -12.73 10.96
CA LYS A 3 16.72 -12.59 11.70
C LYS A 3 17.69 -13.75 11.44
N ASP A 4 17.29 -14.71 10.61
CA ASP A 4 18.04 -15.92 10.32
C ASP A 4 18.83 -15.70 9.04
N GLN A 5 20.10 -15.34 9.18
CA GLN A 5 20.94 -14.92 8.06
C GLN A 5 21.16 -16.06 7.05
N ASP A 6 21.42 -17.27 7.53
CA ASP A 6 21.61 -18.47 6.69
C ASP A 6 20.36 -18.76 5.84
N PHE A 7 19.18 -18.58 6.43
CA PHE A 7 17.92 -18.67 5.68
C PHE A 7 17.81 -17.58 4.61
N LEU A 8 18.11 -16.32 4.95
CA LEU A 8 17.99 -15.21 3.99
C LEU A 8 18.97 -15.36 2.82
N GLU A 9 20.23 -15.72 3.10
CA GLU A 9 21.24 -15.92 2.06
C GLU A 9 20.88 -17.06 1.10
N ARG A 10 20.23 -18.11 1.60
CA ARG A 10 19.80 -19.25 0.79
C ARG A 10 18.60 -18.94 -0.11
N PHE A 11 17.68 -18.07 0.34
CA PHE A 11 16.37 -17.88 -0.30
C PHE A 11 16.16 -16.49 -0.90
N MET A 12 17.11 -15.57 -0.77
CA MET A 12 17.01 -14.20 -1.31
C MET A 12 18.17 -13.87 -2.26
N PRO A 13 17.89 -13.26 -3.42
CA PRO A 13 18.94 -12.90 -4.38
C PRO A 13 19.86 -11.77 -3.89
N SER A 14 19.41 -10.92 -2.97
CA SER A 14 20.23 -9.87 -2.36
C SER A 14 19.77 -9.61 -0.93
N VAL A 15 20.51 -10.16 0.04
CA VAL A 15 20.27 -9.95 1.47
C VAL A 15 20.55 -8.50 1.87
N ALA A 16 21.61 -7.89 1.32
CA ALA A 16 21.98 -6.52 1.62
C ALA A 16 20.86 -5.51 1.31
N LEU A 17 20.18 -5.65 0.16
CA LEU A 17 19.03 -4.80 -0.17
C LEU A 17 17.87 -4.99 0.79
N PHE A 18 17.61 -6.24 1.21
CA PHE A 18 16.58 -6.54 2.18
C PHE A 18 16.88 -5.91 3.53
N GLU A 19 18.12 -6.02 4.04
CA GLU A 19 18.53 -5.47 5.33
C GLU A 19 18.44 -3.94 5.36
N GLN A 20 18.95 -3.28 4.32
CA GLN A 20 18.98 -1.82 4.21
C GLN A 20 17.60 -1.21 3.97
N ALA A 21 16.64 -1.96 3.42
CA ALA A 21 15.30 -1.46 3.19
C ALA A 21 14.58 -1.11 4.51
N SER A 22 13.90 0.04 4.50
CA SER A 22 12.92 0.38 5.54
C SER A 22 11.78 -0.64 5.51
N LYS A 23 11.50 -1.25 6.67
CA LYS A 23 10.45 -2.28 6.82
C LYS A 23 9.38 -1.77 7.74
N VAL A 24 8.12 -1.99 7.40
CA VAL A 24 6.97 -1.66 8.24
C VAL A 24 6.20 -2.91 8.62
N ILE A 25 5.50 -2.82 9.73
CA ILE A 25 4.58 -3.85 10.24
C ILE A 25 3.22 -3.21 10.53
N TRP A 26 2.20 -4.02 10.76
CA TRP A 26 0.84 -3.51 10.99
C TRP A 26 0.71 -2.67 12.25
N GLU A 27 1.54 -2.96 13.26
CA GLU A 27 1.63 -2.22 14.51
C GLU A 27 2.04 -0.76 14.29
N ASP A 28 2.86 -0.49 13.26
CA ASP A 28 3.24 0.88 12.87
C ASP A 28 2.01 1.70 12.41
N TYR A 29 0.96 1.04 11.93
CA TYR A 29 -0.25 1.68 11.38
C TYR A 29 -1.49 1.54 12.27
N PHE A 30 -1.46 0.69 13.30
CA PHE A 30 -2.63 0.43 14.13
C PHE A 30 -3.22 1.70 14.77
N PRO A 31 -2.41 2.65 15.29
CA PRO A 31 -2.95 3.91 15.81
C PRO A 31 -3.71 4.72 14.74
N LEU A 32 -3.19 4.75 13.50
CA LEU A 32 -3.80 5.46 12.38
C LEU A 32 -5.11 4.79 11.94
N LEU A 33 -5.11 3.47 11.82
CA LEU A 33 -6.30 2.68 11.49
C LEU A 33 -7.38 2.83 12.58
N ARG A 34 -6.98 2.75 13.85
CA ARG A 34 -7.87 2.95 15.00
C ARG A 34 -8.51 4.33 14.96
N TYR A 35 -7.73 5.37 14.73
CA TYR A 35 -8.24 6.73 14.56
C TYR A 35 -9.23 6.83 13.40
N GLN A 36 -8.90 6.29 12.22
CA GLN A 36 -9.80 6.30 11.05
C GLN A 36 -11.13 5.60 11.37
N ILE A 37 -11.10 4.42 11.99
CA ILE A 37 -12.33 3.68 12.32
C ILE A 37 -13.18 4.45 13.34
N LEU A 38 -12.57 5.00 14.40
CA LEU A 38 -13.28 5.68 15.48
C LEU A 38 -13.84 7.04 15.05
N SER A 39 -13.13 7.76 14.19
CA SER A 39 -13.54 9.10 13.73
C SER A 39 -14.45 9.08 12.51
N ASN A 40 -14.49 7.98 11.75
CA ASN A 40 -15.29 7.91 10.53
C ASN A 40 -16.78 7.71 10.85
N PRO A 41 -17.66 8.66 10.48
CA PRO A 41 -19.08 8.57 10.77
C PRO A 41 -19.75 7.41 10.04
N ASP A 42 -19.28 7.06 8.84
CA ASP A 42 -19.86 6.03 8.00
C ASP A 42 -18.81 5.27 7.19
N LEU A 43 -18.45 4.08 7.70
CA LEU A 43 -17.50 3.19 7.05
C LEU A 43 -18.06 2.56 5.76
N THR A 44 -19.38 2.60 5.51
CA THR A 44 -19.94 2.02 4.27
C THR A 44 -19.57 2.82 3.03
N THR A 45 -19.11 4.07 3.21
CA THR A 45 -18.52 4.88 2.14
C THR A 45 -17.16 4.37 1.66
N ILE A 46 -16.54 3.45 2.41
CA ILE A 46 -15.25 2.84 2.07
C ILE A 46 -15.49 1.65 1.13
N TYR A 47 -14.63 1.52 0.13
CA TYR A 47 -14.72 0.51 -0.91
C TYR A 47 -14.92 -0.90 -0.32
N GLN A 48 -15.98 -1.57 -0.77
CA GLN A 48 -16.39 -2.94 -0.39
C GLN A 48 -16.76 -3.16 1.09
N VAL A 49 -16.89 -2.11 1.90
CA VAL A 49 -17.40 -2.22 3.27
C VAL A 49 -18.93 -2.12 3.23
N ASN A 50 -19.61 -3.22 3.53
CA ASN A 50 -21.07 -3.22 3.66
C ASN A 50 -21.51 -2.86 5.10
N GLN A 51 -22.82 -2.65 5.30
CA GLN A 51 -23.38 -2.26 6.60
C GLN A 51 -23.02 -3.24 7.73
N GLU A 52 -23.15 -4.55 7.48
CA GLU A 52 -22.84 -5.60 8.45
C GLU A 52 -21.37 -5.51 8.90
N MET A 53 -20.45 -5.35 7.94
CA MET A 53 -19.02 -5.23 8.19
C MET A 53 -18.68 -3.93 8.91
N ALA A 54 -19.30 -2.81 8.52
CA ALA A 54 -19.11 -1.52 9.17
C ALA A 54 -19.44 -1.60 10.67
N VAL A 55 -20.61 -2.15 11.01
CA VAL A 55 -21.03 -2.36 12.40
C VAL A 55 -20.04 -3.26 13.14
N ARG A 56 -19.65 -4.40 12.53
CA ARG A 56 -18.74 -5.36 13.16
C ARG A 56 -17.37 -4.76 13.46
N ILE A 57 -16.79 -4.01 12.51
CA ILE A 57 -15.49 -3.34 12.68
C ILE A 57 -15.59 -2.26 13.76
N LYS A 58 -16.66 -1.43 13.76
CA LYS A 58 -16.86 -0.39 14.76
C LYS A 58 -17.03 -0.92 16.18
N GLU A 59 -17.64 -2.10 16.35
CA GLU A 59 -17.71 -2.75 17.65
C GLU A 59 -16.37 -3.37 18.05
N ALA A 60 -15.73 -4.13 17.16
CA ALA A 60 -14.48 -4.83 17.46
C ALA A 60 -13.31 -3.89 17.77
N ILE A 61 -13.22 -2.73 17.11
CA ILE A 61 -12.11 -1.78 17.35
C ILE A 61 -12.11 -1.23 18.78
N LYS A 62 -13.25 -1.21 19.48
CA LYS A 62 -13.33 -0.66 20.84
C LYS A 62 -12.43 -1.42 21.80
N THR A 63 -12.30 -2.74 21.61
CA THR A 63 -11.52 -3.63 22.48
C THR A 63 -10.22 -4.10 21.85
N ALA A 64 -10.12 -4.20 20.52
CA ALA A 64 -8.91 -4.67 19.85
C ALA A 64 -7.67 -3.81 20.18
N GLN A 65 -6.54 -4.48 20.43
CA GLN A 65 -5.24 -3.87 20.76
C GLN A 65 -4.21 -4.00 19.64
N SER A 66 -4.51 -4.77 18.59
CA SER A 66 -3.68 -4.88 17.39
C SER A 66 -4.53 -5.10 16.13
N VAL A 67 -3.90 -4.98 14.95
CA VAL A 67 -4.56 -5.30 13.67
C VAL A 67 -4.91 -6.78 13.63
N GLU A 68 -4.02 -7.65 14.09
CA GLU A 68 -4.22 -9.10 14.15
C GLU A 68 -5.44 -9.45 15.01
N GLU A 69 -5.54 -8.87 16.21
CA GLU A 69 -6.70 -9.08 17.09
C GLU A 69 -7.98 -8.57 16.43
N LEU A 70 -7.94 -7.38 15.83
CA LEU A 70 -9.08 -6.84 15.08
C LEU A 70 -9.51 -7.76 13.94
N VAL A 71 -8.56 -8.33 13.20
CA VAL A 71 -8.83 -9.30 12.14
C VAL A 71 -9.52 -10.55 12.69
N GLU A 72 -9.05 -11.10 13.81
CA GLU A 72 -9.68 -12.28 14.43
C GLU A 72 -11.11 -11.97 14.89
N LEU A 73 -11.32 -10.85 15.57
CA LEU A 73 -12.64 -10.44 16.06
C LEU A 73 -13.65 -10.21 14.92
N VAL A 74 -13.20 -9.63 13.80
CA VAL A 74 -14.05 -9.30 12.67
C VAL A 74 -14.27 -10.51 11.73
N THR A 75 -13.40 -11.51 11.75
CA THR A 75 -13.53 -12.71 10.90
C THR A 75 -14.78 -13.52 11.23
N THR A 76 -15.43 -14.06 10.20
CA THR A 76 -16.59 -14.97 10.34
C THR A 76 -16.50 -16.09 9.31
N LYS A 77 -17.45 -17.04 9.35
CA LYS A 77 -17.61 -18.04 8.27
C LYS A 77 -17.81 -17.41 6.90
N ARG A 78 -18.44 -16.23 6.84
CA ARG A 78 -18.70 -15.48 5.60
C ARG A 78 -17.52 -14.58 5.19
N TYR A 79 -16.77 -14.08 6.15
CA TYR A 79 -15.70 -13.10 5.93
C TYR A 79 -14.35 -13.67 6.35
N THR A 80 -13.57 -14.11 5.37
CA THR A 80 -12.23 -14.66 5.60
C THR A 80 -11.26 -13.61 6.13
N LYS A 81 -10.23 -14.03 6.87
CA LYS A 81 -9.16 -13.15 7.36
C LYS A 81 -8.53 -12.29 6.26
N ALA A 82 -8.33 -12.89 5.08
CA ALA A 82 -7.78 -12.17 3.91
C ALA A 82 -8.71 -11.05 3.43
N ARG A 83 -10.03 -11.29 3.42
CA ARG A 83 -11.02 -10.26 3.10
C ARG A 83 -11.00 -9.15 4.15
N VAL A 84 -11.03 -9.51 5.43
CA VAL A 84 -10.99 -8.52 6.53
C VAL A 84 -9.74 -7.64 6.43
N ARG A 85 -8.56 -8.23 6.24
CA ARG A 85 -7.31 -7.46 6.04
C ARG A 85 -7.41 -6.47 4.90
N ARG A 86 -7.95 -6.86 3.73
CA ARG A 86 -8.17 -5.93 2.61
C ARG A 86 -9.07 -4.77 3.00
N LEU A 87 -10.18 -5.04 3.70
CA LEU A 87 -11.10 -3.98 4.14
C LEU A 87 -10.44 -3.04 5.14
N LEU A 88 -9.65 -3.55 6.08
CA LEU A 88 -8.88 -2.71 7.00
C LEU A 88 -7.83 -1.86 6.26
N THR A 89 -7.16 -2.41 5.23
CA THR A 89 -6.30 -1.61 4.35
C THR A 89 -7.09 -0.50 3.66
N TYR A 90 -8.26 -0.81 3.10
CA TYR A 90 -9.11 0.20 2.44
C TYR A 90 -9.55 1.30 3.41
N ILE A 91 -9.88 0.96 4.66
CA ILE A 91 -10.18 1.96 5.69
C ILE A 91 -8.95 2.80 6.02
N LEU A 92 -7.78 2.17 6.23
CA LEU A 92 -6.53 2.86 6.54
C LEU A 92 -6.21 3.93 5.48
N VAL A 93 -6.33 3.59 4.19
CA VAL A 93 -6.03 4.50 3.08
C VAL A 93 -7.22 5.33 2.61
N GLN A 94 -8.38 5.18 3.26
CA GLN A 94 -9.65 5.81 2.88
C GLN A 94 -9.97 5.58 1.38
N ALA A 95 -9.87 4.32 0.96
CA ALA A 95 -10.17 3.90 -0.41
C ALA A 95 -11.67 3.97 -0.67
N ARG A 96 -12.03 4.59 -1.80
CA ARG A 96 -13.40 4.66 -2.30
C ARG A 96 -13.42 4.09 -3.71
N GLU A 97 -14.61 3.76 -4.18
CA GLU A 97 -14.80 3.45 -5.58
C GLU A 97 -14.37 4.65 -6.41
N ASN A 98 -13.44 4.42 -7.33
CA ASN A 98 -12.88 5.45 -8.19
C ASN A 98 -12.56 4.84 -9.57
N VAL A 99 -12.54 5.68 -10.59
CA VAL A 99 -12.12 5.26 -11.92
C VAL A 99 -10.63 4.93 -11.88
N LEU A 100 -10.24 3.81 -12.49
CA LEU A 100 -8.84 3.42 -12.58
C LEU A 100 -8.07 4.43 -13.45
N PRO A 101 -6.81 4.76 -13.11
CA PRO A 101 -6.02 5.67 -13.93
C PRO A 101 -5.77 5.04 -15.31
N GLU A 102 -6.02 5.81 -16.37
CA GLU A 102 -5.77 5.37 -17.75
C GLU A 102 -4.28 5.37 -18.10
N ALA A 103 -3.50 6.26 -17.47
CA ALA A 103 -2.09 6.39 -17.74
C ALA A 103 -1.26 5.35 -16.98
N ILE A 104 -0.17 4.88 -17.58
CA ILE A 104 0.74 3.90 -17.00
C ILE A 104 1.87 4.65 -16.28
N HIS A 105 1.97 4.48 -14.96
CA HIS A 105 3.08 5.02 -14.18
C HIS A 105 4.30 4.10 -14.23
N VAL A 106 5.40 4.62 -14.77
CA VAL A 106 6.66 3.90 -14.93
C VAL A 106 7.50 4.04 -13.66
N LEU A 107 7.63 2.94 -12.90
CA LEU A 107 8.42 2.92 -11.65
C LEU A 107 9.92 2.69 -11.89
N GLY A 108 10.28 2.01 -12.97
CA GLY A 108 11.67 1.73 -13.34
C GLY A 108 11.79 0.99 -14.66
N PHE A 109 12.99 0.96 -15.22
CA PHE A 109 13.30 0.28 -16.48
C PHE A 109 14.78 -0.10 -16.58
N THR A 110 15.05 -1.14 -17.36
CA THR A 110 16.40 -1.46 -17.87
C THR A 110 16.69 -0.67 -19.15
N GLU A 111 17.91 -0.75 -19.69
CA GLU A 111 18.24 -0.10 -20.97
C GLU A 111 17.37 -0.62 -22.13
N LYS A 112 17.16 -1.93 -22.22
CA LYS A 112 16.21 -2.52 -23.20
C LYS A 112 14.78 -2.02 -22.96
N GLY A 113 14.36 -1.94 -21.70
CA GLY A 113 13.06 -1.38 -21.32
C GLY A 113 12.90 0.08 -21.73
N ARG A 114 13.96 0.90 -21.58
CA ARG A 114 13.98 2.30 -22.00
C ARG A 114 13.76 2.44 -23.51
N GLN A 115 14.43 1.61 -24.31
CA GLN A 115 14.27 1.60 -25.77
C GLN A 115 12.84 1.22 -26.18
N HIS A 116 12.25 0.22 -25.50
CA HIS A 116 10.87 -0.18 -25.72
C HIS A 116 9.87 0.93 -25.33
N LEU A 117 10.02 1.54 -24.15
CA LEU A 117 9.19 2.68 -23.72
C LEU A 117 9.30 3.86 -24.71
N LYS A 118 10.48 4.09 -25.28
CA LYS A 118 10.67 5.10 -26.33
C LYS A 118 9.84 4.79 -27.58
N SER A 119 9.78 3.52 -28.02
CA SER A 119 8.94 3.14 -29.17
C SER A 119 7.44 3.30 -28.92
N LEU A 120 7.02 3.21 -27.67
CA LEU A 120 5.62 3.35 -27.24
C LEU A 120 5.19 4.82 -27.03
N LYS A 121 6.13 5.76 -27.06
CA LYS A 121 5.85 7.17 -26.81
C LYS A 121 4.85 7.70 -27.84
N GLY A 122 3.74 8.28 -27.36
CA GLY A 122 2.66 8.79 -28.20
C GLY A 122 1.58 7.77 -28.58
N GLN A 123 1.79 6.48 -28.30
CA GLN A 123 0.79 5.43 -28.48
C GLN A 123 0.03 5.11 -27.18
N VAL A 124 0.73 5.25 -26.04
CA VAL A 124 0.19 5.04 -24.70
C VAL A 124 0.51 6.24 -23.82
N ASN A 125 -0.39 6.53 -22.88
CA ASN A 125 -0.18 7.59 -21.91
C ASN A 125 0.77 7.09 -20.81
N LEU A 126 2.02 7.53 -20.86
CA LEU A 126 3.06 7.16 -19.91
C LEU A 126 3.36 8.31 -18.96
N VAL A 127 3.33 8.03 -17.66
CA VAL A 127 3.79 8.96 -16.62
C VAL A 127 5.10 8.44 -16.05
N SER A 128 6.17 9.22 -16.16
CA SER A 128 7.48 8.86 -15.60
C SER A 128 7.88 9.71 -14.39
N ARG A 129 7.31 10.91 -14.25
CA ARG A 129 7.55 11.79 -13.11
C ARG A 129 6.22 12.42 -12.72
N ILE A 130 5.86 12.29 -11.46
CA ILE A 130 4.70 12.97 -10.90
C ILE A 130 5.13 14.37 -10.49
N GLY A 131 4.52 15.37 -11.12
CA GLY A 131 4.75 16.79 -10.88
C GLY A 131 3.73 17.36 -9.91
N LYS A 132 3.33 18.63 -10.09
CA LYS A 132 2.27 19.24 -9.27
C LYS A 132 0.90 18.57 -9.49
N GLU A 133 0.62 18.14 -10.71
CA GLU A 133 -0.62 17.43 -11.04
C GLU A 133 -0.49 15.96 -10.65
N PRO A 134 -1.45 15.42 -9.87
CA PRO A 134 -1.45 14.02 -9.48
C PRO A 134 -1.75 13.12 -10.70
N TRP A 135 -1.05 11.98 -10.79
CA TRP A 135 -1.39 10.92 -11.76
C TRP A 135 -2.61 10.10 -11.32
N ASP A 136 -2.51 9.49 -10.14
CA ASP A 136 -3.62 8.85 -9.44
C ASP A 136 -3.65 9.30 -7.98
N ALA A 137 -4.69 10.05 -7.61
CA ALA A 137 -4.84 10.59 -6.26
C ALA A 137 -4.98 9.49 -5.21
N MET A 138 -5.54 8.33 -5.58
CA MET A 138 -5.76 7.24 -4.62
C MET A 138 -4.44 6.54 -4.27
N THR A 139 -3.65 6.15 -5.26
CA THR A 139 -2.31 5.59 -5.05
C THR A 139 -1.39 6.57 -4.32
N GLN A 140 -1.38 7.85 -4.71
CA GLN A 140 -0.53 8.85 -4.05
C GLN A 140 -0.88 9.04 -2.57
N LYS A 141 -2.17 9.04 -2.22
CA LYS A 141 -2.62 9.06 -0.83
C LYS A 141 -2.23 7.80 -0.08
N ALA A 142 -2.36 6.62 -0.69
CA ALA A 142 -1.95 5.36 -0.08
C ALA A 142 -0.45 5.37 0.25
N ASP A 143 0.38 5.89 -0.65
CA ASP A 143 1.82 6.03 -0.44
C ASP A 143 2.18 7.06 0.64
N GLN A 144 1.44 8.19 0.71
CA GLN A 144 1.60 9.15 1.81
C GLN A 144 1.29 8.52 3.16
N ILE A 145 0.24 7.71 3.24
CA ILE A 145 -0.12 6.99 4.47
C ILE A 145 0.91 5.90 4.78
N TYR A 146 1.44 5.22 3.77
CA TYR A 146 2.53 4.25 3.93
C TYR A 146 3.79 4.90 4.51
N GLN A 147 4.15 6.12 4.09
CA GLN A 147 5.28 6.86 4.67
C GLN A 147 5.10 7.14 6.16
N LEU A 148 3.86 7.28 6.65
CA LEU A 148 3.59 7.50 8.09
C LEU A 148 3.96 6.30 8.96
N GLY A 149 4.11 5.10 8.39
CA GLY A 149 4.52 3.92 9.15
C GLY A 149 5.92 4.06 9.73
N LYS A 150 6.86 4.67 8.99
CA LYS A 150 8.21 4.94 9.49
C LYS A 150 8.83 6.20 8.87
N PRO A 151 9.47 7.07 9.67
CA PRO A 151 10.14 8.28 9.18
C PRO A 151 11.25 8.05 8.16
N SER A 152 11.84 6.84 8.12
CA SER A 152 12.90 6.49 7.17
C SER A 152 12.37 6.18 5.76
N ILE A 153 11.06 6.08 5.56
CA ILE A 153 10.45 5.92 4.25
C ILE A 153 10.41 7.30 3.58
N ALA A 154 11.18 7.45 2.51
CA ALA A 154 11.24 8.69 1.74
C ALA A 154 9.93 8.95 0.97
N GLU A 155 9.78 10.16 0.42
CA GLU A 155 8.71 10.50 -0.52
C GLU A 155 8.67 9.49 -1.68
N GLN A 156 7.49 8.91 -1.94
CA GLN A 156 7.35 7.82 -2.92
C GLN A 156 6.93 8.30 -4.31
N ASN A 157 6.28 9.46 -4.42
CA ASN A 157 5.64 9.96 -5.63
C ASN A 157 6.33 11.20 -6.20
N PHE A 158 6.25 12.31 -5.48
CA PHE A 158 6.54 13.62 -6.05
C PHE A 158 8.03 13.82 -6.34
N GLY A 159 8.35 14.26 -7.56
CA GLY A 159 9.73 14.53 -7.97
C GLY A 159 10.62 13.30 -8.15
N ARG A 160 10.10 12.09 -7.90
CA ARG A 160 10.82 10.84 -8.09
C ARG A 160 11.02 10.55 -9.57
N VAL A 161 12.20 10.02 -9.89
CA VAL A 161 12.52 9.53 -11.24
C VAL A 161 12.44 8.01 -11.25
N PRO A 162 12.06 7.39 -12.38
CA PRO A 162 12.01 5.94 -12.46
C PRO A 162 13.40 5.35 -12.21
N ILE A 163 13.45 4.21 -11.52
CA ILE A 163 14.68 3.48 -11.25
C ILE A 163 15.29 3.05 -12.58
N ARG A 164 16.55 3.42 -12.81
CA ARG A 164 17.30 3.03 -14.00
C ARG A 164 18.23 1.89 -13.63
N ILE A 165 18.07 0.75 -14.29
CA ILE A 165 18.96 -0.39 -14.13
C ILE A 165 19.86 -0.42 -15.36
N GLU A 166 21.11 0.02 -15.16
CA GLU A 166 22.17 -0.16 -16.15
C GLU A 166 22.61 -1.62 -16.04
N THR A 167 22.16 -2.46 -16.97
CA THR A 167 22.75 -3.79 -17.15
C THR A 167 24.18 -3.59 -17.65
N ASN A 168 25.16 -4.03 -16.84
CA ASN A 168 26.50 -4.39 -17.33
C ASN A 168 26.39 -5.55 -18.32
#